data_AF-A0A7Z0P9P5-F1
#
_entry.id   AF-A0A7Z0P9P5-F1
#
_cell.length_a   1.000
_cell.length_b   1.000
_cell.length_c   1.000
_cell.angle_alpha   90.00
_cell.angle_beta   90.00
_cell.angle_gamma   90.00
#
_symmetry.space_group_name_H-M   'P 1'
#
loop_
_entity.id
_entity.type
_entity.pdbx_description
1 polymer ?
#
loop_
_entity_poly.entity_id
_entity_poly.type
_entity_poly.pdbx_seq_one_letter_code
_entity_poly.pdbx_strand_id
1 'polypeptide(L)' 'MKHTFAVDLLDNCATNYERNAAIQEKEGRYEDAANSRVIASDYRQAIEALQAE' A
#
# COMPACT_ATOMS: atom_id res chain seq x y z
N MET A 1 -9.08 16.97 -7.88
CA MET A 1 -8.95 16.72 -6.43
C MET A 1 -7.82 17.57 -5.90
N LYS A 2 -7.92 18.08 -4.66
CA LYS A 2 -6.88 18.94 -4.06
C LYS A 2 -5.53 18.22 -3.83
N HIS A 3 -5.54 16.89 -3.87
CA HIS A 3 -4.40 16.06 -3.47
C HIS A 3 -3.94 15.07 -4.55
N THR A 4 -4.21 15.33 -5.85
CA THR A 4 -3.93 14.37 -6.94
C THR A 4 -2.52 13.78 -6.88
N PHE A 5 -1.48 14.62 -6.76
CA PHE A 5 -0.10 14.13 -6.68
C PHE A 5 0.17 13.25 -5.45
N ALA A 6 -0.37 13.62 -4.28
CA ALA A 6 -0.18 12.84 -3.06
C ALA A 6 -0.91 11.50 -3.14
N VAL A 7 -2.13 11.49 -3.68
CA VAL A 7 -2.92 10.27 -3.94
C VAL A 7 -2.16 9.35 -4.90
N ASP A 8 -1.64 9.86 -6.01
CA ASP A 8 -0.89 9.07 -6.98
C ASP A 8 0.38 8.47 -6.36
N LEU A 9 1.09 9.23 -5.53
CA LEU A 9 2.29 8.74 -4.83
C LEU A 9 1.94 7.62 -3.85
N LEU A 10 0.89 7.80 -3.04
CA LEU A 10 0.44 6.81 -2.07
C LEU A 10 -0.09 5.54 -2.75
N ASP A 11 -0.80 5.68 -3.87
CA ASP A 11 -1.31 4.55 -4.66
C ASP A 11 -0.17 3.69 -5.23
N ASN A 12 0.88 4.34 -5.75
CA ASN A 12 2.09 3.67 -6.20
C ASN A 12 2.79 2.92 -5.04
N CYS A 13 2.85 3.54 -3.85
CA CYS A 13 3.42 2.89 -2.67
C CYS A 13 2.61 1.66 -2.25
N ALA A 14 1.29 1.80 -2.12
CA ALA A 14 0.39 0.70 -1.78
C ALA A 14 0.54 -0.49 -2.75
N THR A 15 0.50 -0.21 -4.05
CA THR A 15 0.65 -1.22 -5.11
C THR A 15 2.01 -1.93 -5.04
N ASN A 16 3.09 -1.22 -4.72
CA ASN A 16 4.41 -1.84 -4.57
C ASN A 16 4.46 -2.79 -3.36
N TYR A 17 3.86 -2.42 -2.23
CA TYR A 17 3.80 -3.29 -1.06
C TYR A 17 2.88 -4.50 -1.28
N GLU A 18 1.78 -4.36 -2.03
CA GLU A 18 0.93 -5.48 -2.45
C GLU A 18 1.72 -6.49 -3.30
N ARG A 19 2.54 -6.00 -4.25
CA ARG A 19 3.44 -6.85 -5.05
C ARG A 19 4.50 -7.53 -4.21
N ASN A 20 5.10 -6.81 -3.28
CA ASN A 20 6.09 -7.39 -2.35
C ASN A 20 5.48 -8.50 -1.51
N ALA A 21 4.27 -8.30 -0.98
CA ALA A 21 3.56 -9.33 -0.23
C ALA A 21 3.35 -10.60 -1.07
N ALA A 22 2.95 -10.46 -2.33
CA ALA A 22 2.77 -11.59 -3.24
C ALA A 22 4.08 -12.32 -3.56
N ILE A 23 5.21 -11.60 -3.66
CA ILE A 23 6.54 -12.20 -3.85
C ILE A 23 6.97 -12.94 -2.59
N GLN A 24 6.89 -12.28 -1.43
CA GLN A 24 7.27 -12.83 -0.14
C GLN A 24 6.48 -14.10 0.22
N GLU A 25 5.19 -14.13 -0.09
CA GLU A 25 4.36 -15.32 0.11
C GLU A 25 4.81 -16.49 -0.77
N LYS A 26 5.20 -16.23 -2.03
CA LYS A 26 5.79 -17.26 -2.91
C LYS A 26 7.17 -17.73 -2.45
N GLU A 27 7.91 -16.88 -1.75
CA GLU A 27 9.21 -17.20 -1.13
C GLU A 27 9.07 -17.90 0.23
N GLY A 28 7.85 -18.08 0.75
CA GLY A 28 7.61 -18.66 2.07
C GLY A 28 7.90 -17.69 3.24
N ARG A 29 8.12 -16.41 2.95
CA ARG A 29 8.37 -15.34 3.92
C ARG A 29 7.06 -14.74 4.42
N TYR A 30 6.28 -15.54 5.15
CA TYR A 30 4.89 -15.19 5.49
C TYR A 30 4.77 -13.98 6.43
N GLU A 31 5.70 -13.82 7.38
CA GLU A 31 5.72 -12.66 8.28
C GLU A 31 5.98 -11.36 7.51
N ASP A 32 6.95 -11.38 6.60
CA ASP A 32 7.24 -10.23 5.73
C ASP A 32 6.05 -9.91 4.82
N ALA A 33 5.38 -10.94 4.28
CA ALA A 33 4.19 -10.77 3.46
C ALA A 33 3.04 -10.13 4.25
N ALA A 34 2.84 -10.54 5.51
CA ALA A 34 1.87 -9.93 6.40
C ALA A 34 2.21 -8.45 6.69
N ASN A 35 3.46 -8.15 6.99
CA ASN A 35 3.93 -6.79 7.22
C ASN A 35 3.73 -5.90 5.97
N SER A 36 4.06 -6.39 4.79
CA SER A 36 3.83 -5.66 3.53
C SER A 36 2.34 -5.37 3.30
N ARG A 37 1.45 -6.31 3.64
CA ARG A 37 -0.01 -6.11 3.54
C ARG A 37 -0.52 -5.02 4.49
N VAL A 38 0.01 -4.98 5.72
CA VAL A 38 -0.32 -3.92 6.70
C VAL A 38 0.09 -2.57 6.14
N ILE A 39 1.32 -2.43 5.65
CA ILE A 39 1.82 -1.17 5.10
C ILE A 39 0.99 -0.72 3.88
N ALA A 40 0.62 -1.64 2.99
CA ALA A 40 -0.27 -1.32 1.87
C ALA A 40 -1.62 -0.80 2.36
N SER A 41 -2.22 -1.46 3.35
CA SER A 41 -3.48 -1.03 3.97
C SER A 41 -3.39 0.38 4.56
N ASP A 42 -2.29 0.72 5.23
CA ASP A 42 -2.08 2.05 5.82
C ASP A 42 -2.04 3.14 4.73
N TYR A 43 -1.39 2.87 3.59
CA TYR A 43 -1.41 3.79 2.46
C TYR A 43 -2.81 3.94 1.85
N ARG A 44 -3.59 2.85 1.76
CA ARG A 44 -4.99 2.91 1.28
C ARG A 44 -5.86 3.78 2.19
N GLN A 45 -5.73 3.63 3.51
CA GLN A 45 -6.42 4.48 4.48
C GLN A 45 -6.00 5.95 4.36
N ALA A 46 -4.72 6.23 4.14
CA ALA A 46 -4.24 7.59 3.91
C ALA A 46 -4.81 8.22 2.63
N ILE A 47 -4.97 7.43 1.56
CA ILE A 47 -5.66 7.88 0.33
C ILE A 47 -7.10 8.24 0.67
N GLU A 48 -7.86 7.33 1.30
CA GLU A 48 -9.26 7.57 1.66
C GLU A 48 -9.44 8.88 2.45
N ALA A 49 -8.54 9.14 3.42
CA ALA A 49 -8.54 10.39 4.17
C ALA A 49 -8.35 11.63 3.28
N LEU A 50 -7.35 11.62 2.38
CA LEU A 50 -7.08 12.73 1.47
C LEU A 50 -8.18 12.93 0.42
N GLN A 51 -8.90 11.88 0.07
CA GLN A 51 -10.00 11.97 -0.90
C GLN A 51 -11.30 12.48 -0.28
N ALA A 52 -11.44 12.39 1.04
CA ALA A 52 -12.57 12.92 1.81
C ALA A 52 -12.46 14.43 2.11
N GLU A 53 -11.30 15.06 1.87
CA GLU A 53 -11.02 16.50 2.00
C GLU A 53 -11.40 17.33 0.76
#